data_AF-A0A444WZZ3-F1
#
_entry.id   AF-A0A444WZZ3-F1
#
_cell.length_a   1.000
_cell.length_b   1.000
_cell.length_c   1.000
_cell.angle_alpha   90.00
_cell.angle_beta   90.00
_cell.angle_gamma   90.00
#
_symmetry.space_group_name_H-M   'P 1'
#
loop_
_entity.id
_entity.type
_entity.pdbx_description
1 polymer ?
#
loop_
_entity_poly.entity_id
_entity_poly.type
_entity_poly.pdbx_seq_one_letter_code
_entity_poly.pdbx_strand_id
1 'polypeptide(L)' 'MECVVQGIIETQHVEALEILLQGLCGVQRERLRIHEICLKSGPNLGPVASEVRLLCDLEQAEPSW' A
#
# COMPACT_ATOMS: atom_id res chain seq x y z
N MET A 1 -10.40 9.90 -8.77
CA MET A 1 -10.48 10.51 -7.42
C MET A 1 -10.57 9.37 -6.45
N GLU A 2 -9.60 9.21 -5.55
CA GLU A 2 -9.62 8.14 -4.55
C GLU A 2 -10.28 8.66 -3.26
N CYS A 3 -11.19 7.88 -2.69
CA CYS A 3 -11.78 8.14 -1.38
C CYS A 3 -11.11 7.19 -0.38
N VAL A 4 -10.25 7.74 0.48
CA VAL A 4 -9.46 6.96 1.43
C VAL A 4 -10.00 7.17 2.83
N VAL A 5 -10.22 6.07 3.56
CA VAL A 5 -10.54 6.08 4.99
C VAL A 5 -9.38 5.44 5.73
N GLN A 6 -8.92 6.09 6.80
CA GLN A 6 -7.80 5.63 7.62
C GLN A 6 -8.27 5.35 9.05
N GLY A 7 -7.69 4.34 9.67
CA GLY A 7 -7.95 3.94 11.05
C GLY A 7 -6.70 3.37 11.69
N ILE A 8 -6.73 3.23 13.02
CA ILE A 8 -5.63 2.68 13.81
C ILE A 8 -6.15 1.41 14.49
N ILE A 9 -5.31 0.38 14.57
CA ILE A 9 -5.59 -0.85 15.30
C ILE A 9 -4.41 -1.24 16.16
N GLU A 10 -4.69 -1.72 17.37
CA GLU A 10 -3.66 -2.29 18.23
C GLU A 10 -3.23 -3.66 17.69
N THR A 11 -1.93 -3.97 17.77
CA THR A 11 -1.37 -5.23 17.24
C THR A 11 -2.10 -6.46 17.75
N GLN A 12 -2.51 -6.46 19.02
CA GLN A 12 -3.25 -7.57 19.65
C GLN A 12 -4.62 -7.86 19.00
N HIS A 13 -5.18 -6.92 18.25
CA HIS A 13 -6.48 -7.03 17.60
C HIS A 13 -6.40 -7.32 16.10
N VAL A 14 -5.20 -7.37 15.51
CA VAL A 14 -5.01 -7.55 14.06
C VAL A 14 -5.63 -8.87 13.56
N GLU A 15 -5.38 -9.98 14.27
CA GLU A 15 -5.94 -11.29 13.89
C GLU A 15 -7.47 -11.32 14.01
N ALA A 16 -8.02 -10.71 15.06
CA ALA A 16 -9.47 -10.64 15.25
C ALA A 16 -10.14 -9.81 14.15
N LEU A 17 -9.53 -8.69 13.74
CA LEU A 17 -10.02 -7.88 12.62
C LEU A 17 -9.95 -8.66 11.30
N GLU A 18 -8.88 -9.41 11.07
CA GLU A 18 -8.73 -10.24 9.87
C GLU A 18 -9.87 -11.26 9.73
N ILE A 19 -10.17 -12.01 10.80
CA ILE A 19 -11.28 -12.98 10.83
C ILE A 19 -12.62 -12.29 10.55
N LEU A 20 -12.85 -11.12 11.16
CA LEU A 20 -14.07 -10.35 10.95
C LEU A 20 -14.21 -9.88 9.49
N LEU A 21 -13.15 -9.35 8.90
CA LEU A 21 -13.14 -8.90 7.51
C LEU A 21 -13.33 -10.06 6.53
N GLN A 22 -12.73 -11.22 6.80
CA GLN A 22 -12.93 -12.42 6.00
C GLN A 22 -14.42 -12.85 6.00
N GLY A 23 -15.07 -12.79 7.16
CA GLY A 23 -16.50 -13.11 7.29
C GLY A 23 -17.42 -12.09 6.61
N LEU A 24 -17.11 -10.79 6.72
CA LEU A 24 -17.94 -9.72 6.14
C LEU A 24 -17.75 -9.56 4.62
N CYS A 25 -16.50 -9.63 4.16
CA CYS A 25 -16.15 -9.35 2.76
C CYS A 25 -16.16 -10.62 1.90
N GLY A 26 -16.11 -11.82 2.50
CA GLY A 26 -16.12 -13.10 1.78
C GLY A 26 -14.87 -13.35 0.93
N VAL A 27 -13.82 -12.55 1.10
CA VAL A 27 -12.54 -12.66 0.38
C VAL A 27 -11.44 -13.13 1.33
N GLN A 28 -10.50 -13.91 0.80
CA GLN A 28 -9.32 -14.34 1.54
C GLN A 28 -8.32 -13.20 1.66
N ARG A 29 -7.52 -13.20 2.74
CA ARG A 29 -6.41 -12.26 2.88
C ARG A 29 -5.36 -12.53 1.80
N GLU A 30 -5.07 -11.52 1.00
CA GLU A 30 -3.89 -11.52 0.15
C GLU A 30 -2.71 -10.95 0.93
N ARG A 31 -1.57 -11.67 0.88
CA ARG A 31 -0.33 -11.15 1.44
C ARG A 31 0.18 -10.07 0.50
N LEU A 32 0.51 -8.91 1.07
CA LEU A 32 1.02 -7.77 0.32
C LEU A 32 2.38 -7.36 0.86
N ARG A 33 3.36 -7.20 -0.04
CA ARG A 33 4.67 -6.65 0.28
C ARG A 33 5.10 -5.72 -0.83
N ILE A 34 4.99 -4.42 -0.61
CA ILE A 34 5.33 -3.41 -1.60
C ILE A 34 6.65 -2.75 -1.25
N HIS A 35 7.52 -2.58 -2.25
CA HIS A 35 8.62 -1.63 -2.17
C HIS A 35 8.18 -0.31 -2.77
N GLU A 36 8.29 0.77 -2.00
CA GLU A 36 7.93 2.11 -2.44
C GLU A 36 9.20 2.95 -2.67
N ILE A 37 9.36 3.46 -3.90
CA ILE A 37 10.42 4.39 -4.27
C ILE A 37 9.81 5.77 -4.49
N CYS A 38 10.13 6.70 -3.60
CA CYS A 38 9.71 8.09 -3.67
C CYS A 38 10.79 8.94 -4.37
N LEU A 39 10.51 9.37 -5.59
CA LEU A 39 11.36 10.28 -6.38
C LEU A 39 10.84 11.71 -6.20
N LYS A 40 11.58 12.52 -5.45
CA LYS A 40 11.25 13.93 -5.24
C LYS A 40 11.96 14.81 -6.27
N SER A 41 11.29 15.87 -6.71
CA SER A 41 11.88 16.89 -7.56
C SER A 41 13.12 17.51 -6.89
N GLY A 42 14.27 17.43 -7.55
CA GLY A 42 15.50 18.08 -7.12
C GLY A 42 15.59 19.56 -7.51
N PRO A 43 16.63 20.28 -7.06
CA PRO A 43 16.78 21.73 -7.29
C PRO A 43 16.83 22.14 -8.78
N ASN A 44 17.09 21.20 -9.68
CA ASN A 44 17.21 21.45 -11.12
C ASN A 44 15.87 21.44 -11.88
N LEU A 45 14.74 21.18 -11.21
CA LEU A 45 13.40 21.06 -11.83
C LEU A 45 12.47 22.25 -11.56
N GLY A 46 12.98 23.32 -10.94
CA GLY A 46 12.20 24.51 -10.60
C GLY A 46 11.36 24.37 -9.31
N PRO A 47 10.55 25.38 -8.94
CA PRO A 47 9.88 25.46 -7.63
C PRO A 47 8.65 24.55 -7.50
N VAL A 48 8.36 23.70 -8.49
CA VAL A 48 7.18 22.84 -8.47
C VAL A 48 7.50 21.60 -7.65
N ALA A 49 6.88 21.48 -6.48
CA ALA A 49 6.90 20.24 -5.72
C ALA A 49 6.23 19.15 -6.56
N SER A 50 7.05 18.27 -7.14
CA SER A 50 6.60 17.10 -7.89
C SER A 50 7.21 15.87 -7.24
N GLU A 51 6.36 14.90 -6.92
CA GLU A 51 6.76 13.64 -6.35
C GLU A 51 6.21 12.52 -7.23
N VAL A 52 7.06 11.57 -7.59
CA VAL A 52 6.68 10.34 -8.27
C VAL A 52 6.92 9.19 -7.32
N ARG A 53 5.87 8.39 -7.05
CA ARG A 53 5.96 7.19 -6.22
C ARG A 53 5.85 5.97 -7.12
N LEU A 54 6.90 5.15 -7.15
CA LEU A 54 6.91 3.86 -7.83
C LEU A 54 6.62 2.77 -6.79
N LEU A 55 5.60 1.94 -7.05
CA LEU A 55 5.20 0.84 -6.19
C LEU A 55 5.53 -0.48 -6.87
N CYS A 56 6.42 -1.27 -6.27
CA CYS A 56 6.80 -2.58 -6.76
C CYS A 56 6.21 -3.67 -5.86
N ASP A 57 5.38 -4.54 -6.41
CA ASP A 57 4.89 -5.73 -5.70
C ASP A 57 6.01 -6.77 -5.60
N LEU A 58 6.42 -7.07 -4.36
CA LEU A 58 7.45 -8.05 -4.04
C LEU A 58 6.89 -9.44 -3.72
N GLU A 59 5.56 -9.60 -3.61
CA GLU A 59 4.95 -10.93 -3.45
C GLU A 59 4.78 -11.63 -4.81
N GLN A 60 4.84 -10.89 -5.93
CA GLN A 60 4.93 -11.48 -7.27
C GLN A 60 6.34 -12.03 -7.53
N ALA A 61 6.45 -13.36 -7.58
CA ALA A 61 7.71 -14.07 -7.81
C ALA A 61 8.24 -13.94 -9.25
N GLU A 62 7.36 -13.77 -10.22
CA GLU A 62 7.72 -13.59 -11.62
C GLU A 62 7.39 -12.17 -12.08
N PRO A 63 8.34 -11.48 -12.73
CA PRO A 63 8.02 -10.22 -13.36
C PRO A 63 6.96 -10.43 -14.46
N SER A 64 5.91 -9.61 -14.44
CA SER A 64 4.81 -9.65 -15.41
C SER A 64 5.09 -8.88 -16.72
N TRP A 65 6.37 -8.62 -17.04
CA TRP A 65 6.78 -7.89 -18.24
C TRP A 65 7.05 -8.79 -19.45
#